data_AF-A0A7D9M8H9-F1
#
_entry.id   AF-A0A7D9M8H9-F1
#
_cell.length_a   1.000
_cell.length_b   1.000
_cell.length_c   1.000
_cell.angle_alpha   90.00
_cell.angle_beta   90.00
_cell.angle_gamma   90.00
#
_symmetry.space_group_name_H-M   'P 1'
#
loop_
_entity.id
_entity.type
_entity.pdbx_description
1 polymer ?
#
loop_
_entity_poly.entity_id
_entity_poly.type
_entity_poly.pdbx_seq_one_letter_code
_entity_poly.pdbx_strand_id
1 'polypeptide(L)'
;MYRGAAYNICNLKYRITWKVPVVFHNLRGYDSHLIMQEIGKFKMNINVIPNNMEKYISFSLGKNLVFIDSIQFMASSLEALVSNLSPEDFRIVGKRWKGEDFNLVTQKGVFPYEFLDNISKLNTEGLPSKDKFYSSLYESEVKEEDYQRAQKV
;
A
#
# COMPACT_ATOMS: atom_id res chain seq x y z
N MET A 1 -37.41 13.28 15.69
CA MET A 1 -36.10 13.54 16.34
C MET A 1 -35.36 14.55 15.46
N TYR A 2 -35.15 15.77 15.96
CA TYR A 2 -34.44 16.83 15.23
C TYR A 2 -32.93 16.54 15.21
N ARG A 3 -32.30 16.58 14.03
CA ARG A 3 -30.87 16.25 13.82
C ARG A 3 -29.99 17.46 13.47
N GLY A 4 -30.57 18.67 13.41
CA GLY A 4 -29.90 19.92 13.04
C GLY A 4 -30.72 20.76 12.05
N ALA A 5 -30.27 21.99 11.78
CA ALA A 5 -30.96 22.99 10.96
C ALA A 5 -30.84 22.74 9.43
N ALA A 6 -30.85 21.48 9.00
CA ALA A 6 -30.93 21.13 7.59
C ALA A 6 -32.39 20.94 7.16
N TYR A 7 -32.67 21.11 5.86
CA TYR A 7 -33.97 20.84 5.26
C TYR A 7 -34.45 19.41 5.57
N ASN A 8 -35.75 19.22 5.78
CA ASN A 8 -36.30 17.98 6.35
C ASN A 8 -35.93 16.73 5.53
N ILE A 9 -35.92 16.84 4.19
CA ILE A 9 -35.47 15.77 3.29
C ILE A 9 -33.97 15.48 3.46
N CYS A 10 -33.14 16.50 3.65
CA CYS A 10 -31.70 16.34 3.89
C CYS A 10 -31.44 15.66 5.23
N ASN A 11 -32.16 16.04 6.29
CA ASN A 11 -32.10 15.38 7.60
C ASN A 11 -32.53 13.91 7.55
N LEU A 12 -33.55 13.58 6.74
CA LEU A 12 -34.01 12.21 6.50
C LEU A 12 -33.01 11.39 5.67
N LYS A 13 -32.32 12.03 4.71
CA LYS A 13 -31.29 11.40 3.86
C LYS A 13 -29.91 11.38 4.51
N TYR A 14 -29.69 12.11 5.60
CA TYR A 14 -28.41 12.20 6.28
C TYR A 14 -28.01 10.83 6.85
N ARG A 15 -26.94 10.26 6.28
CA ARG A 15 -26.29 9.03 6.75
C ARG A 15 -24.89 9.38 7.24
N ILE A 16 -24.60 9.11 8.51
CA ILE A 16 -23.22 9.05 9.00
C ILE A 16 -22.67 7.67 8.64
N THR A 17 -22.16 7.54 7.41
CA THR A 17 -21.58 6.29 6.90
C THR A 17 -20.23 6.57 6.27
N TRP A 18 -19.34 7.24 6.98
CA TRP A 18 -17.99 7.46 6.48
C TRP A 18 -17.12 6.26 6.86
N LYS A 19 -17.34 5.14 6.17
CA LYS A 19 -16.33 4.09 6.09
C LYS A 19 -15.23 4.59 5.16
N VAL A 20 -14.02 4.72 5.66
CA VAL A 20 -12.82 5.06 4.91
C VAL A 20 -12.12 3.75 4.54
N PRO A 21 -12.13 3.37 3.25
CA PRO A 21 -11.39 2.20 2.81
C PRO A 21 -9.89 2.50 2.86
N VAL A 22 -9.14 1.61 3.50
CA VAL A 22 -7.68 1.59 3.48
C VAL A 22 -7.26 0.43 2.57
N VAL A 23 -6.74 0.78 1.41
CA VAL A 23 -6.45 -0.20 0.35
C VAL A 23 -4.98 -0.56 0.38
N PHE A 24 -4.70 -1.85 0.50
CA PHE A 24 -3.38 -2.43 0.35
C PHE A 24 -3.41 -3.39 -0.84
N HIS A 25 -2.24 -3.69 -1.41
CA HIS A 25 -2.10 -4.70 -2.46
C HIS A 25 -1.27 -5.86 -1.91
N ASN A 26 -1.92 -7.01 -1.71
CA ASN A 26 -1.40 -8.18 -0.98
C ASN A 26 -1.39 -8.04 0.56
N LEU A 27 -2.38 -7.34 1.12
CA LEU A 27 -2.55 -7.13 2.57
C LEU A 27 -2.48 -8.43 3.37
N ARG A 28 -3.25 -9.45 2.93
CA ARG A 28 -3.39 -10.72 3.65
C ARG A 28 -2.13 -11.59 3.57
N GLY A 29 -1.21 -11.25 2.67
CA GLY A 29 0.04 -11.99 2.46
C GLY A 29 1.19 -11.49 3.32
N TYR A 30 1.13 -10.24 3.80
CA TYR A 30 2.25 -9.61 4.50
C TYR A 30 1.80 -8.63 5.58
N ASP A 31 1.35 -7.43 5.19
CA ASP A 31 1.19 -6.29 6.11
C ASP A 31 0.16 -6.52 7.22
N SER A 32 -0.88 -7.32 6.94
CA SER A 32 -1.95 -7.59 7.90
C SER A 32 -1.44 -8.17 9.22
N HIS A 33 -0.39 -8.99 9.19
CA HIS A 33 0.18 -9.59 10.40
C HIS A 33 0.85 -8.54 11.28
N LEU A 34 1.68 -7.67 10.68
CA LEU A 34 2.36 -6.58 11.39
C LEU A 34 1.35 -5.58 11.95
N ILE A 35 0.36 -5.20 11.14
CA ILE A 35 -0.70 -4.28 11.55
C ILE A 35 -1.51 -4.87 12.73
N MET A 36 -1.90 -6.16 12.65
CA MET A 36 -2.69 -6.79 13.70
C MET A 36 -1.90 -6.99 15.00
N GLN A 37 -0.60 -7.27 14.92
CA GLN A 37 0.28 -7.35 16.09
C GLN A 37 0.33 -6.04 16.87
N GLU A 38 0.43 -4.91 16.18
CA GLU A 38 0.43 -3.59 16.84
C GLU A 38 -0.95 -3.22 17.36
N ILE A 39 -2.00 -3.46 16.56
CA ILE A 39 -3.38 -3.16 16.95
C ILE A 39 -3.82 -3.96 18.17
N GLY A 40 -3.38 -5.22 18.30
CA GLY A 40 -3.68 -6.06 19.47
C GLY A 40 -3.21 -5.49 20.80
N LYS A 41 -2.29 -4.51 20.78
CA LYS A 41 -1.83 -3.78 21.98
C LYS A 41 -2.82 -2.73 22.45
N PHE A 42 -3.78 -2.32 21.60
CA PHE A 42 -4.76 -1.29 21.90
C PHE A 42 -6.15 -1.90 22.18
N LYS A 43 -6.87 -1.33 23.14
CA LYS A 43 -8.29 -1.67 23.37
C LYS A 43 -9.16 -0.97 22.32
N MET A 44 -9.29 -1.58 21.14
CA MET A 44 -10.18 -1.10 20.09
C MET A 44 -11.11 -2.20 19.58
N ASN A 45 -12.25 -1.76 19.04
CA ASN A 45 -13.18 -2.68 18.38
C ASN A 45 -12.61 -3.05 17.01
N ILE A 46 -12.32 -4.34 16.84
CA ILE A 46 -11.83 -4.90 15.59
C ILE A 46 -12.92 -5.84 15.07
N ASN A 47 -13.32 -5.66 13.82
CA ASN A 47 -14.19 -6.60 13.14
C ASN A 47 -13.42 -7.25 11.99
N VAL A 48 -13.36 -8.57 11.94
CA VAL A 48 -12.53 -9.30 10.99
C VAL A 48 -13.40 -10.22 10.15
N ILE A 49 -13.14 -10.26 8.84
CA ILE A 49 -13.63 -11.29 7.93
C ILE A 49 -12.46 -12.25 7.69
N PRO A 50 -12.38 -13.37 8.41
CA PRO A 50 -11.28 -14.32 8.26
C PRO A 50 -11.40 -15.07 6.92
N ASN A 51 -10.25 -15.39 6.32
CA ASN A 51 -10.16 -16.37 5.23
C ASN A 51 -9.85 -17.76 5.78
N ASN A 52 -8.84 -17.82 6.68
CA ASN A 52 -8.46 -19.00 7.44
C ASN A 52 -7.88 -18.53 8.79
N MET A 53 -7.20 -19.42 9.54
CA MET A 53 -6.65 -19.08 10.86
C MET A 53 -5.52 -18.03 10.82
N GLU A 54 -4.85 -17.86 9.68
CA GLU A 54 -3.70 -16.97 9.52
C GLU A 54 -4.07 -15.71 8.73
N LYS A 55 -4.93 -15.83 7.72
CA LYS A 55 -5.18 -14.79 6.72
C LYS A 55 -6.56 -14.17 6.91
N TYR A 56 -6.63 -12.85 6.83
CA TYR A 56 -7.86 -12.07 6.87
C TYR A 56 -8.20 -11.53 5.48
N ILE A 57 -9.45 -11.70 5.04
CA ILE A 57 -9.94 -11.13 3.77
C ILE A 57 -10.01 -9.61 3.90
N SER A 58 -10.55 -9.13 5.01
CA SER A 58 -10.70 -7.73 5.36
C SER A 58 -10.84 -7.62 6.88
N PHE A 59 -10.41 -6.49 7.43
CA PHE A 59 -10.68 -6.15 8.82
C PHE A 59 -11.03 -4.67 8.94
N SER A 60 -11.78 -4.31 9.97
CA SER A 60 -12.19 -2.94 10.26
C SER A 60 -11.75 -2.54 11.65
N LEU A 61 -11.28 -1.31 11.78
CA LEU A 61 -10.89 -0.72 13.06
C LEU A 61 -11.88 0.38 13.44
N GLY A 62 -12.44 0.24 14.64
CA GLY A 62 -13.51 1.11 15.10
C GLY A 62 -14.73 1.03 14.19
N LYS A 63 -15.38 2.18 13.94
CA LYS A 63 -16.59 2.26 13.11
C LYS A 63 -16.32 2.67 11.66
N ASN A 64 -15.10 3.13 11.36
CA ASN A 64 -14.85 3.93 10.16
C ASN A 64 -13.72 3.37 9.27
N LEU A 65 -12.65 2.78 9.80
CA LEU A 65 -11.56 2.30 8.95
C LEU A 65 -11.83 0.87 8.49
N VAL A 66 -11.79 0.63 7.18
CA VAL A 66 -12.00 -0.69 6.59
C VAL A 66 -10.82 -1.04 5.70
N PHE A 67 -10.02 -2.00 6.13
CA PHE A 67 -8.85 -2.46 5.40
C PHE A 67 -9.27 -3.50 4.36
N ILE A 68 -8.89 -3.28 3.12
CA ILE A 68 -9.20 -4.15 1.99
C ILE A 68 -7.95 -4.51 1.21
N ASP A 69 -7.94 -5.73 0.69
CA ASP A 69 -6.86 -6.25 -0.12
C ASP A 69 -7.23 -6.22 -1.60
N SER A 70 -6.63 -5.28 -2.34
CA SER A 70 -6.87 -5.11 -3.77
C SER A 70 -6.49 -6.33 -4.61
N ILE A 71 -5.54 -7.17 -4.16
CA ILE A 71 -5.10 -8.35 -4.93
C ILE A 71 -6.22 -9.39 -5.09
N GLN A 72 -7.22 -9.36 -4.21
CA GLN A 72 -8.38 -10.26 -4.28
C GLN A 72 -9.34 -9.87 -5.41
N PHE A 73 -9.29 -8.63 -5.88
CA PHE A 73 -10.09 -8.14 -7.02
C PHE A 73 -9.27 -8.13 -8.31
N MET A 74 -7.97 -7.82 -8.20
CA MET A 74 -7.03 -7.74 -9.31
C MET A 74 -5.81 -8.60 -9.00
N ALA A 75 -5.90 -9.89 -9.36
CA ALA A 75 -4.89 -10.90 -9.05
C ALA A 75 -3.68 -10.82 -10.01
N SER A 76 -3.00 -9.69 -10.00
CA SER A 76 -1.75 -9.44 -10.74
C SER A 76 -0.83 -8.59 -9.88
N SER A 77 0.46 -8.50 -10.24
CA SER A 77 1.39 -7.63 -9.51
C SER A 77 1.00 -6.16 -9.70
N LEU A 78 1.27 -5.33 -8.70
CA LEU A 78 1.03 -3.89 -8.80
C LEU A 78 1.77 -3.28 -10.00
N GLU A 79 2.98 -3.76 -10.29
CA GLU A 79 3.77 -3.37 -11.47
C GLU A 79 3.04 -3.65 -12.78
N ALA A 80 2.49 -4.85 -12.96
CA ALA A 80 1.72 -5.21 -14.15
C ALA A 80 0.39 -4.44 -14.24
N LEU A 81 -0.26 -4.14 -13.11
CA LEU A 81 -1.47 -3.33 -13.11
C LEU A 81 -1.17 -1.88 -13.53
N VAL A 82 -0.08 -1.31 -13.02
CA VAL A 82 0.35 0.05 -13.34
C VAL A 82 0.81 0.15 -14.80
N SER A 83 1.48 -0.87 -15.36
CA SER A 83 1.91 -0.85 -16.76
C SER A 83 0.75 -0.82 -17.77
N ASN A 84 -0.48 -1.11 -17.33
CA ASN A 84 -1.70 -1.02 -18.15
C ASN A 84 -2.39 0.35 -18.07
N LEU A 85 -1.90 1.27 -17.25
CA LEU A 85 -2.49 2.61 -17.07
C LEU A 85 -1.83 3.62 -18.00
N SER A 86 -2.60 4.59 -18.48
CA SER A 86 -2.05 5.74 -19.19
C SER A 86 -1.68 6.87 -18.20
N PRO A 87 -0.83 7.83 -18.60
CA PRO A 87 -0.52 8.99 -17.76
C PRO A 87 -1.75 9.78 -17.29
N GLU A 88 -2.84 9.76 -18.05
CA GLU A 88 -4.10 10.46 -17.71
C GLU A 88 -4.86 9.79 -16.55
N ASP A 89 -4.65 8.49 -16.32
CA ASP A 89 -5.28 7.74 -15.23
C ASP A 89 -4.72 8.15 -13.85
N PHE A 90 -3.48 8.66 -13.82
CA PHE A 90 -2.81 9.13 -12.60
C PHE A 90 -3.27 10.53 -12.17
N ARG A 91 -4.59 10.73 -12.03
CA ARG A 91 -5.21 12.05 -11.78
C ARG A 91 -4.69 12.80 -10.55
N ILE A 92 -4.26 12.08 -9.52
CA ILE A 92 -3.74 12.68 -8.27
C ILE A 92 -2.23 12.83 -8.35
N VAL A 93 -1.52 11.75 -8.67
CA VAL A 93 -0.05 11.74 -8.80
C VAL A 93 0.40 12.73 -9.88
N GLY A 94 -0.21 12.70 -11.05
CA GLY A 94 0.06 13.60 -12.15
C GLY A 94 -0.25 15.07 -11.87
N LYS A 95 -0.93 15.43 -10.78
CA LYS A 95 -1.06 16.85 -10.36
C LYS A 95 0.21 17.37 -9.70
N ARG A 96 0.97 16.49 -9.05
CA ARG A 96 2.12 16.86 -8.21
C ARG A 96 3.46 16.58 -8.87
N TRP A 97 3.55 15.54 -9.68
CA TRP A 97 4.76 15.12 -10.38
C TRP A 97 4.56 15.17 -11.89
N LYS A 98 5.59 15.59 -12.63
CA LYS A 98 5.60 15.79 -14.08
C LYS A 98 6.96 15.34 -14.64
N GLY A 99 7.04 15.11 -15.95
CA GLY A 99 8.30 14.78 -16.63
C GLY A 99 8.94 13.50 -16.08
N GLU A 100 10.25 13.53 -15.84
CA GLU A 100 11.02 12.38 -15.36
C GLU A 100 10.56 11.91 -13.96
N ASP A 101 10.27 12.84 -13.04
CA ASP A 101 9.78 12.52 -11.70
C ASP A 101 8.46 11.73 -11.74
N PHE A 102 7.57 12.06 -12.68
CA PHE A 102 6.33 11.31 -12.86
C PHE A 102 6.60 9.85 -13.22
N ASN A 103 7.58 9.60 -14.10
CA ASN A 103 7.97 8.25 -14.48
C ASN A 103 8.59 7.49 -13.30
N LEU A 104 9.38 8.17 -12.46
CA LEU A 104 9.97 7.56 -11.27
C LEU A 104 8.91 7.14 -10.25
N VAL A 105 7.94 8.00 -9.93
CA VAL A 105 6.93 7.70 -8.89
C VAL A 105 5.84 6.72 -9.33
N THR A 106 5.70 6.49 -10.64
CA THR A 106 4.70 5.55 -11.19
C THR A 106 5.28 4.18 -11.50
N GLN A 107 6.59 3.97 -11.34
CA GLN A 107 7.22 2.68 -11.56
C GLN A 107 7.55 1.99 -10.24
N LYS A 108 7.74 0.66 -10.31
CA LYS A 108 8.23 -0.11 -9.17
C LYS A 108 9.64 0.36 -8.80
N GLY A 109 9.83 0.71 -7.53
CA GLY A 109 11.13 1.05 -6.98
C GLY A 109 12.08 -0.15 -6.98
N VAL A 110 13.35 0.10 -7.27
CA VAL A 110 14.42 -0.90 -7.21
C VAL A 110 15.01 -0.86 -5.80
N PHE A 111 14.93 -1.97 -5.08
CA PHE A 111 15.21 -2.00 -3.65
C PHE A 111 16.07 -3.21 -3.25
N PRO A 112 17.11 -3.04 -2.41
CA PRO A 112 18.02 -4.11 -2.04
C PRO A 112 17.46 -4.91 -0.85
N TYR A 113 16.48 -5.78 -1.11
CA TYR A 113 15.76 -6.51 -0.06
C TYR A 113 16.67 -7.36 0.83
N GLU A 114 17.65 -8.04 0.26
CA GLU A 114 18.56 -8.91 1.01
C GLU A 114 19.57 -8.15 1.84
N PHE A 115 19.98 -6.98 1.37
CA PHE A 115 20.85 -6.11 2.12
C PHE A 115 20.18 -5.72 3.44
N LEU A 116 18.88 -5.40 3.43
CA LEU A 116 18.14 -4.90 4.59
C LEU A 116 17.66 -6.03 5.53
N ASP A 117 18.60 -6.85 5.98
CA ASP A 117 18.37 -7.90 6.99
C ASP A 117 18.23 -7.37 8.42
N ASN A 118 18.47 -6.08 8.66
CA ASN A 118 18.39 -5.47 9.98
C ASN A 118 18.00 -3.98 9.90
N ILE A 119 17.37 -3.49 10.98
CA ILE A 119 16.89 -2.11 11.07
C ILE A 119 18.04 -1.10 11.04
N SER A 120 19.23 -1.42 11.57
CA SER A 120 20.34 -0.46 11.61
C SER A 120 20.83 -0.06 10.22
N LYS A 121 20.70 -0.94 9.22
CA LYS A 121 21.04 -0.65 7.83
C LYS A 121 20.12 0.38 7.16
N LEU A 122 18.96 0.69 7.74
CA LEU A 122 18.12 1.81 7.29
C LEU A 122 18.78 3.17 7.55
N ASN A 123 19.79 3.24 8.43
CA ASN A 123 20.59 4.45 8.68
C ASN A 123 21.82 4.54 7.78
N THR A 124 22.01 3.60 6.83
CA THR A 124 23.12 3.67 5.88
C THR A 124 22.91 4.87 4.97
N GLU A 125 23.94 5.70 4.79
CA GLU A 125 23.89 6.83 3.87
C GLU A 125 23.98 6.34 2.43
N GLY A 126 22.95 6.66 1.63
CA GLY A 126 22.88 6.30 0.22
C GLY A 126 22.54 4.82 -0.03
N LEU A 127 22.63 4.43 -1.29
CA LEU A 127 22.39 3.05 -1.70
C LEU A 127 23.63 2.18 -1.50
N PRO A 128 23.46 0.91 -1.11
CA PRO A 128 24.57 -0.04 -1.09
C PRO A 128 25.06 -0.31 -2.52
N SER A 129 26.24 -0.91 -2.63
CA SER A 129 26.81 -1.31 -3.92
C SER A 129 25.90 -2.29 -4.67
N LYS A 130 26.02 -2.32 -5.99
CA LYS A 130 25.17 -3.11 -6.89
C LYS A 130 25.11 -4.60 -6.54
N ASP A 131 26.20 -5.19 -6.04
CA ASP A 131 26.26 -6.60 -5.59
C ASP A 131 25.28 -6.89 -4.45
N LYS A 132 24.84 -5.88 -3.69
CA LYS A 132 23.87 -6.00 -2.60
C LYS A 132 22.41 -6.00 -3.04
N PHE A 133 22.16 -5.88 -4.36
CA PHE A 133 20.82 -5.98 -4.95
C PHE A 133 20.54 -7.37 -5.54
N TYR A 134 21.39 -8.36 -5.27
CA TYR A 134 21.08 -9.75 -5.64
C TYR A 134 19.73 -10.19 -5.05
N SER A 135 18.98 -10.97 -5.82
CA SER A 135 17.70 -11.53 -5.40
C SER A 135 17.77 -13.05 -5.43
N SER A 136 17.83 -13.68 -4.26
CA SER A 136 17.72 -15.13 -4.06
C SER A 136 16.36 -15.67 -4.49
N LEU A 137 15.30 -14.84 -4.47
CA LEU A 137 13.99 -15.24 -4.98
C LEU A 137 14.01 -15.54 -6.47
N TYR A 138 14.84 -14.81 -7.23
CA TYR A 138 14.97 -14.94 -8.69
C TYR A 138 16.35 -15.44 -9.12
N GLU A 139 17.19 -15.81 -8.15
CA GLU A 139 18.61 -16.15 -8.30
C GLU A 139 19.36 -15.27 -9.32
N SER A 140 19.16 -13.95 -9.27
CA SER A 140 19.66 -13.02 -10.29
C SER A 140 20.17 -11.70 -9.73
N GLU A 141 21.12 -11.11 -10.47
CA GLU A 141 21.62 -9.77 -10.21
C GLU A 141 20.67 -8.70 -10.75
N VAL A 142 20.72 -7.51 -10.15
CA VAL A 142 20.00 -6.34 -10.66
C VAL A 142 20.58 -5.89 -12.00
N LYS A 143 19.70 -5.50 -12.92
CA LYS A 143 20.13 -4.91 -14.19
C LYS A 143 20.84 -3.58 -13.95
N GLU A 144 21.78 -3.25 -14.83
CA GLU A 144 22.51 -1.98 -14.73
C GLU A 144 21.58 -0.77 -14.80
N GLU A 145 20.63 -0.80 -15.73
CA GLU A 145 19.60 0.23 -15.90
C GLU A 145 18.74 0.43 -14.63
N ASP A 146 18.40 -0.66 -13.95
CA ASP A 146 17.61 -0.63 -12.71
C ASP A 146 18.41 -0.04 -11.55
N TYR A 147 19.70 -0.39 -11.43
CA TYR A 147 20.57 0.16 -10.39
C TYR A 147 20.85 1.66 -10.62
N GLN A 148 21.06 2.08 -11.87
CA GLN A 148 21.18 3.50 -12.22
C GLN A 148 19.90 4.28 -11.92
N ARG A 149 18.73 3.67 -12.19
CA ARG A 149 17.43 4.25 -11.83
C ARG A 149 17.28 4.38 -10.32
N ALA A 150 17.70 3.39 -9.54
CA ALA A 150 17.66 3.45 -8.08
C ALA A 150 18.42 4.66 -7.53
N GLN A 151 19.58 5.00 -8.11
CA GLN A 151 20.41 6.13 -7.70
C GLN A 151 19.82 7.53 -7.98
N LYS A 152 18.75 7.61 -8.79
CA LYS A 152 18.07 8.87 -9.11
C LYS A 152 16.98 9.25 -8.10
N VAL A 153 16.61 8.34 -7.19
CA VAL A 153 15.48 8.47 -6.25
C VAL A 153 15.96 8.94 -4.87
#